data_AF-A0A2M6K8X2-F1
#
_entry.id   AF-A0A2M6K8X2-F1
#
_cell.length_a   1.000
_cell.length_b   1.000
_cell.length_c   1.000
_cell.angle_alpha   90.00
_cell.angle_beta   90.00
_cell.angle_gamma   90.00
#
_symmetry.space_group_name_H-M   'P 1'
#
loop_
_entity.id
_entity.type
_entity.pdbx_description
1 polymer ?
#
loop_
_entity_poly.entity_id
_entity_poly.type
_entity_poly.pdbx_seq_one_letter_code
_entity_poly.pdbx_strand_id
1 'polypeptide(L)'
;FKIKEYPNPAGGCLLTDQKFSERLMKMLDYWPECTPSDVELLKWGRVFWVTLKALKDSKRSQKVLIVVGRNKEECEKLEKLAKIGDVVMELRDIKGPLTVVRFSIADFRLPIDKLKLDISKELKMGELKLGEKKNEKEILEIAGLLIGWYAVKARGKKVSLDFRLPIDN
;
A
#
# COMPACT_ATOMS: atom_id res chain seq x y z
N PHE A 1 -27.55 36.10 -25.41
CA PHE A 1 -26.29 35.34 -25.39
C PHE A 1 -26.37 34.29 -24.29
N LYS A 2 -26.48 33.01 -24.68
CA LYS A 2 -26.61 31.85 -23.77
C LYS A 2 -25.22 31.39 -23.34
N ILE A 3 -24.84 31.62 -22.09
CA ILE A 3 -23.64 30.99 -21.51
C ILE A 3 -24.06 29.60 -21.04
N LYS A 4 -23.36 28.60 -21.60
CA LYS A 4 -23.57 27.16 -21.42
C LYS A 4 -23.05 26.70 -20.06
N GLU A 5 -23.85 25.84 -19.44
CA GLU A 5 -23.49 24.73 -18.56
C GLU A 5 -22.50 25.02 -17.41
N TYR A 6 -23.11 25.23 -16.24
CA TYR A 6 -22.50 25.14 -14.93
C TYR A 6 -22.19 23.65 -14.62
N PRO A 7 -20.94 23.24 -14.35
CA PRO A 7 -20.67 21.87 -13.89
C PRO A 7 -21.16 21.73 -12.44
N ASN A 8 -22.05 20.77 -12.22
CA ASN A 8 -22.62 20.41 -10.92
C ASN A 8 -21.51 20.13 -9.87
N PRO A 9 -21.64 20.62 -8.62
CA PRO A 9 -20.68 20.36 -7.56
C PRO A 9 -20.93 18.98 -6.95
N ALA A 10 -20.54 17.92 -7.65
CA ALA A 10 -20.39 16.57 -7.07
C ALA A 10 -18.94 16.30 -6.64
N GLY A 11 -18.12 17.35 -6.51
CA GLY A 11 -16.72 17.29 -6.09
C GLY A 11 -16.56 17.96 -4.73
N GLY A 12 -16.85 17.24 -3.65
CA GLY A 12 -16.37 17.64 -2.34
C GLY A 12 -14.86 17.81 -2.40
N CYS A 13 -14.34 18.94 -1.92
CA CYS A 13 -12.90 19.21 -1.94
C CYS A 13 -12.19 18.05 -1.22
N LEU A 14 -11.22 17.41 -1.85
CA LEU A 14 -10.49 16.30 -1.23
C LEU A 14 -9.79 16.75 0.08
N LEU A 15 -9.51 18.06 0.21
CA LEU A 15 -8.97 18.71 1.41
C LEU A 15 -10.00 18.90 2.53
N THR A 16 -11.30 18.77 2.24
CA THR A 16 -12.38 18.73 3.23
C THR A 16 -12.70 17.32 3.74
N ASP A 17 -12.13 16.27 3.14
CA ASP A 17 -12.18 14.93 3.73
C ASP A 17 -11.15 14.86 4.86
N GLN A 18 -11.64 14.96 6.10
CA GLN A 18 -10.83 14.89 7.32
C GLN A 18 -9.89 13.68 7.34
N LYS A 19 -10.30 12.54 6.78
CA LYS A 19 -9.48 11.33 6.74
C LYS A 19 -8.34 11.44 5.73
N PHE A 20 -8.54 12.14 4.62
CA PHE A 20 -7.48 12.40 3.65
C PHE A 20 -6.45 13.38 4.23
N SER A 21 -6.92 14.47 4.83
CA SER A 21 -6.04 15.45 5.49
C SER A 21 -5.19 14.81 6.59
N GLU A 22 -5.76 13.93 7.42
CA GLU A 22 -5.01 13.14 8.40
C GLU A 22 -3.94 12.23 7.77
N ARG A 23 -4.25 11.58 6.64
CA ARG A 23 -3.28 10.74 5.91
C ARG A 23 -2.15 11.57 5.33
N LEU A 24 -2.48 12.73 4.75
CA LEU A 24 -1.50 13.64 4.17
C LEU A 24 -0.56 14.19 5.24
N MET A 25 -1.10 14.64 6.38
CA MET A 25 -0.28 15.11 7.51
C MET A 25 0.67 14.02 8.01
N LYS A 26 0.18 12.78 8.16
CA LYS A 26 1.04 11.64 8.52
C LYS A 26 2.12 11.36 7.48
N MET A 27 1.79 11.48 6.21
CA MET A 27 2.74 11.25 5.13
C MET A 27 3.84 12.31 5.13
N LEU A 28 3.50 13.59 5.33
CA LEU A 28 4.48 14.67 5.44
C LEU A 28 5.37 14.54 6.69
N ASP A 29 4.82 14.06 7.81
CA ASP A 29 5.59 13.76 9.03
C ASP A 29 6.60 12.63 8.82
N TYR A 30 6.20 11.60 8.08
CA TYR A 30 7.03 10.42 7.85
C TYR A 30 8.02 10.61 6.71
N TRP A 31 7.56 11.17 5.59
CA TRP A 31 8.29 11.42 4.35
C TRP A 31 8.15 12.89 3.95
N PRO A 32 8.98 13.79 4.53
CA PRO A 32 8.96 15.22 4.18
C PRO A 32 9.25 15.48 2.68
N GLU A 33 10.04 14.62 2.06
CA GLU A 33 10.45 14.68 0.65
C GLU A 33 9.47 13.96 -0.30
N CYS A 34 8.23 13.75 0.13
CA CYS A 34 7.27 13.01 -0.69
C CYS A 34 6.93 13.72 -2.01
N THR A 35 6.69 12.93 -3.05
CA THR A 35 6.31 13.42 -4.37
C THR A 35 4.78 13.49 -4.54
N PRO A 36 4.27 14.27 -5.52
CA PRO A 36 2.84 14.29 -5.83
C PRO A 36 2.23 12.91 -6.13
N SER A 37 3.03 12.00 -6.69
CA SER A 37 2.61 10.62 -6.94
C SER A 37 2.43 9.81 -5.65
N ASP A 38 3.22 10.08 -4.61
CA ASP A 38 3.04 9.43 -3.30
C ASP A 38 1.73 9.89 -2.66
N VAL A 39 1.39 11.17 -2.83
CA VAL A 39 0.14 11.73 -2.31
C VAL A 39 -1.06 11.17 -3.07
N GLU A 40 -0.90 10.93 -4.37
CA GLU A 40 -1.92 10.31 -5.21
C GLU A 40 -2.25 8.89 -4.73
N LEU A 41 -1.27 8.11 -4.27
CA LEU A 41 -1.51 6.78 -3.69
C LEU A 41 -2.45 6.82 -2.46
N LEU A 42 -2.41 7.88 -1.65
CA LEU A 42 -3.25 7.99 -0.44
C LEU A 42 -4.76 8.04 -0.74
N LYS A 43 -5.12 8.42 -1.98
CA LYS A 43 -6.50 8.54 -2.45
C LYS A 43 -7.12 7.18 -2.77
N TRP A 44 -6.28 6.23 -3.19
CA TRP A 44 -6.70 4.94 -3.71
C TRP A 44 -6.38 3.86 -2.68
N GLY A 45 -7.37 3.12 -2.21
CA GLY A 45 -7.13 2.02 -1.28
C GLY A 45 -7.09 2.36 0.21
N ARG A 46 -6.61 1.39 0.97
CA ARG A 46 -6.43 1.41 2.43
C ARG A 46 -4.95 1.61 2.72
N VAL A 47 -4.64 2.71 3.40
CA VAL A 47 -3.28 3.12 3.72
C VAL A 47 -2.86 2.56 5.07
N PHE A 48 -1.72 1.87 5.10
CA PHE A 48 -1.06 1.40 6.31
C PHE A 48 0.40 1.85 6.30
N TRP A 49 0.90 2.20 7.48
CA TRP A 49 2.28 2.60 7.69
C TRP A 49 2.97 1.57 8.58
N VAL A 50 4.13 1.09 8.15
CA VAL A 50 4.97 0.16 8.92
C VAL A 50 6.35 0.76 9.12
N THR A 51 6.97 0.51 10.25
CA THR A 51 8.32 1.02 10.53
C THR A 51 9.36 -0.01 10.11
N LEU A 52 10.17 0.30 9.11
CA LEU A 52 11.33 -0.48 8.73
C LEU A 52 12.49 -0.21 9.71
N LYS A 53 13.07 -1.29 10.23
CA LYS A 53 14.27 -1.25 11.06
C LYS A 53 15.44 -0.75 10.20
N ALA A 54 16.20 0.18 10.75
CA ALA A 54 17.44 0.68 10.18
C ALA A 54 18.29 -0.47 9.60
N LEU A 55 18.61 -0.38 8.30
CA LEU A 55 19.68 -1.16 7.69
C LEU A 55 21.01 -0.73 8.33
N LYS A 56 22.00 -1.63 8.34
CA LYS A 56 23.26 -1.48 9.10
C LYS A 56 23.97 -0.12 8.92
N ASP A 57 23.77 0.57 7.81
CA ASP A 57 24.37 1.87 7.49
C ASP A 57 23.47 3.10 7.71
N SER A 58 22.16 2.91 7.88
CA SER A 58 21.20 4.02 8.07
C SER A 58 20.81 4.16 9.53
N LYS A 59 21.31 5.19 10.23
CA LYS A 59 21.01 5.47 11.66
C LYS A 59 19.53 5.75 11.98
N ARG A 60 18.63 5.82 10.99
CA ARG A 60 17.21 6.13 11.19
C ARG A 60 16.30 4.99 10.74
N SER A 61 15.31 4.69 11.57
CA SER A 61 14.18 3.85 11.19
C SER A 61 13.35 4.58 10.13
N GLN A 62 12.92 3.86 9.11
CA GLN A 62 12.14 4.42 8.01
C GLN A 62 10.69 3.99 8.09
N LYS A 63 9.81 4.76 7.47
CA LYS A 63 8.39 4.42 7.34
C LYS A 63 8.18 3.86 5.95
N VAL A 64 7.40 2.78 5.86
CA VAL A 64 7.05 2.11 4.61
C VAL A 64 5.54 2.23 4.44
N LEU A 65 5.15 2.60 3.23
CA LEU A 65 3.76 2.80 2.85
C LEU A 65 3.22 1.51 2.24
N ILE A 66 2.13 0.98 2.78
CA ILE A 66 1.40 -0.16 2.21
C ILE A 66 0.01 0.32 1.85
N VAL A 67 -0.38 0.13 0.58
CA VAL A 67 -1.68 0.55 0.08
C VAL A 67 -2.43 -0.62 -0.54
N VAL A 68 -3.55 -1.01 0.08
CA VAL A 68 -4.37 -2.16 -0.36
C VAL A 68 -5.61 -1.65 -1.10
N GLY A 69 -5.82 -2.05 -2.35
CA GLY A 69 -6.99 -1.67 -3.13
C GLY A 69 -8.32 -2.10 -2.48
N ARG A 70 -9.36 -1.26 -2.58
CA ARG A 70 -10.71 -1.61 -2.05
C ARG A 70 -11.59 -2.28 -3.09
N ASN A 71 -11.41 -1.96 -4.36
CA ASN A 71 -12.19 -2.45 -5.49
C ASN A 71 -11.31 -2.53 -6.75
N LYS A 72 -11.88 -3.01 -7.87
CA LYS A 72 -11.14 -3.20 -9.13
C LYS A 72 -10.60 -1.88 -9.70
N GLU A 73 -11.40 -0.82 -9.70
CA GLU A 73 -11.01 0.50 -10.23
C GLU A 73 -9.80 1.07 -9.46
N GLU A 74 -9.80 0.95 -8.12
CA GLU A 74 -8.67 1.37 -7.30
C GLU A 74 -7.43 0.52 -7.54
N CYS A 75 -7.59 -0.80 -7.75
CA CYS A 75 -6.46 -1.66 -8.08
C CYS A 75 -5.80 -1.22 -9.40
N GLU A 76 -6.58 -0.90 -10.42
CA GLU A 76 -6.07 -0.40 -11.71
C GLU A 76 -5.37 0.96 -11.56
N LYS A 77 -5.87 1.85 -10.69
CA LYS A 77 -5.21 3.13 -10.37
C LYS A 77 -3.91 2.92 -9.61
N LEU A 78 -3.89 2.04 -8.61
CA LEU A 78 -2.70 1.70 -7.83
C LEU A 78 -1.60 1.10 -8.71
N GLU A 79 -1.97 0.20 -9.62
CA GLU A 79 -1.04 -0.42 -10.56
C GLU A 79 -0.38 0.63 -11.49
N LYS A 80 -1.15 1.60 -11.99
CA LYS A 80 -0.62 2.70 -12.82
C LYS A 80 0.24 3.70 -12.05
N LEU A 81 0.04 3.82 -10.74
CA LEU A 81 0.79 4.71 -9.87
C LEU A 81 2.05 4.06 -9.29
N ALA A 82 2.18 2.73 -9.41
CA ALA A 82 3.36 2.00 -8.99
C ALA A 82 4.57 2.41 -9.84
N LYS A 83 5.72 2.54 -9.19
CA LYS A 83 6.97 3.04 -9.77
C LYS A 83 8.10 2.04 -9.55
N ILE A 84 9.22 2.24 -10.26
CA ILE A 84 10.46 1.51 -9.98
C ILE A 84 10.80 1.64 -8.48
N GLY A 85 11.11 0.49 -7.87
CA GLY A 85 11.39 0.38 -6.43
C GLY A 85 10.17 0.02 -5.58
N ASP A 86 8.96 0.09 -6.15
CA ASP A 86 7.77 -0.43 -5.48
C ASP A 86 7.67 -1.94 -5.63
N VAL A 87 7.00 -2.54 -4.65
CA VAL A 87 6.61 -3.95 -4.68
C VAL A 87 5.11 -4.02 -4.85
N VAL A 88 4.66 -4.52 -6.01
CA VAL A 88 3.24 -4.79 -6.25
C VAL A 88 2.95 -6.25 -5.93
N MET A 89 1.94 -6.49 -5.11
CA MET A 89 1.59 -7.81 -4.58
C MET A 89 0.14 -8.16 -4.91
N GLU A 90 -0.08 -9.42 -5.29
CA GLU A 90 -1.41 -9.98 -5.50
C GLU A 90 -1.47 -11.46 -5.14
N LEU A 91 -2.67 -11.97 -4.88
CA LEU A 91 -2.89 -13.40 -4.69
C LEU A 91 -2.83 -14.13 -6.02
N ARG A 92 -2.03 -15.20 -6.08
CA ARG A 92 -1.86 -16.02 -7.29
C ARG A 92 -3.06 -16.92 -7.57
N ASP A 93 -3.55 -17.59 -6.54
CA ASP A 93 -4.48 -18.71 -6.69
C ASP A 93 -5.96 -18.28 -6.54
N ILE A 94 -6.21 -17.08 -6.00
CA ILE A 94 -7.54 -16.57 -5.65
C ILE A 94 -7.60 -15.09 -5.98
N LYS A 95 -8.75 -14.59 -6.45
CA LYS A 95 -8.94 -13.14 -6.63
C LYS A 95 -8.86 -12.40 -5.28
N GLY A 96 -7.98 -11.41 -5.20
CA GLY A 96 -7.79 -10.53 -4.06
C GLY A 96 -7.46 -9.10 -4.49
N PRO A 97 -7.35 -8.17 -3.53
CA PRO A 97 -6.97 -6.80 -3.83
C PRO A 97 -5.49 -6.71 -4.23
N LEU A 98 -5.19 -5.90 -5.24
CA LEU A 98 -3.82 -5.49 -5.54
C LEU A 98 -3.30 -4.58 -4.42
N THR A 99 -2.06 -4.79 -4.01
CA THR A 99 -1.42 -4.00 -2.96
C THR A 99 -0.09 -3.48 -3.43
N VAL A 100 0.18 -2.20 -3.18
CA VAL A 100 1.47 -1.56 -3.47
C VAL A 100 2.18 -1.31 -2.15
N VAL A 101 3.43 -1.75 -2.07
CA VAL A 101 4.34 -1.42 -0.97
C VAL A 101 5.42 -0.50 -1.52
N ARG A 102 5.45 0.74 -1.01
CA ARG A 102 6.42 1.77 -1.40
C ARG A 102 7.39 2.06 -0.27
N PHE A 103 8.66 2.08 -0.60
CA PHE A 103 9.77 2.42 0.30
C PHE A 103 10.24 3.84 0.01
N SER A 104 10.70 4.56 1.04
CA SER A 104 11.28 5.91 0.86
C SER A 104 12.65 5.90 0.19
N ILE A 105 13.31 4.74 0.09
CA ILE A 105 14.60 4.57 -0.57
C ILE A 105 14.40 3.68 -1.80
N ALA A 106 14.89 4.12 -2.96
CA ALA A 106 14.73 3.46 -4.25
C ALA A 106 15.57 2.19 -4.43
N ASP A 107 16.63 1.98 -3.64
CA ASP A 107 17.57 0.86 -3.79
C ASP A 107 17.11 -0.46 -3.16
N PHE A 108 15.79 -0.64 -3.00
CA PHE A 108 15.24 -1.84 -2.41
C PHE A 108 15.05 -2.94 -3.44
N ARG A 109 15.97 -3.92 -3.44
CA ARG A 109 15.87 -5.13 -4.27
C ARG A 109 15.60 -6.33 -3.38
N LEU A 110 14.36 -6.82 -3.40
CA LEU A 110 14.04 -8.11 -2.81
C LEU A 110 14.27 -9.23 -3.84
N PRO A 111 15.05 -10.26 -3.51
CA PRO A 111 15.11 -11.49 -4.28
C PRO A 111 13.93 -12.40 -3.88
N ILE A 112 12.70 -11.90 -3.93
CA ILE A 112 11.51 -12.68 -3.55
C ILE A 112 10.55 -12.71 -4.73
N ASP A 113 10.62 -13.80 -5.48
CA ASP A 113 9.72 -14.04 -6.60
C ASP A 113 8.34 -14.53 -6.11
N LYS A 114 8.29 -15.21 -4.94
CA LYS A 114 7.07 -15.82 -4.36
C LYS A 114 7.10 -15.90 -2.84
N LEU A 115 5.95 -15.68 -2.21
CA LEU A 115 5.75 -15.76 -0.76
C LEU A 115 4.51 -16.60 -0.48
N LYS A 116 4.65 -17.61 0.38
CA LYS A 116 3.54 -18.45 0.82
C LYS A 116 3.17 -18.06 2.25
N LEU A 117 1.89 -17.74 2.47
CA LEU A 117 1.36 -17.37 3.77
C LEU A 117 0.16 -18.25 4.14
N ASP A 118 0.01 -18.49 5.43
CA ASP A 118 -1.20 -19.07 6.01
C ASP A 118 -2.10 -17.94 6.51
N ILE A 119 -3.25 -17.76 5.86
CA ILE A 119 -4.18 -16.69 6.23
C ILE A 119 -5.13 -17.28 7.26
N SER A 120 -4.98 -16.87 8.52
CA SER A 120 -5.90 -17.27 9.58
C SER A 120 -7.33 -16.81 9.30
N LYS A 121 -8.33 -17.56 9.79
CA LYS A 121 -9.76 -17.20 9.66
C LYS A 121 -10.09 -15.88 10.35
N GLU A 122 -9.33 -15.55 11.39
CA GLU A 122 -9.40 -14.31 12.15
C GLU A 122 -8.04 -13.64 12.09
N LEU A 123 -7.99 -12.37 11.68
CA LEU A 123 -6.82 -11.53 11.80
C LEU A 123 -7.10 -10.51 12.88
N LYS A 124 -6.35 -10.58 13.99
CA LYS A 124 -6.42 -9.54 15.01
C LYS A 124 -5.49 -8.42 14.56
N MET A 125 -6.06 -7.26 14.22
CA MET A 125 -5.27 -6.12 13.75
C MET A 125 -4.19 -5.65 14.74
N GLY A 126 -4.39 -5.92 16.04
CA GLY A 126 -3.39 -5.69 17.10
C GLY A 126 -2.17 -6.61 17.04
N GLU A 127 -2.26 -7.79 16.42
CA GLU A 127 -1.14 -8.74 16.29
C GLU A 127 -0.17 -8.35 15.17
N LEU A 128 -0.62 -7.56 14.20
CA LEU A 128 0.25 -7.06 13.12
C LEU A 128 1.36 -6.14 13.64
N LYS A 129 1.25 -5.64 14.88
CA LYS A 129 2.30 -4.88 15.57
C LYS A 129 2.94 -3.80 14.67
N LEU A 130 2.11 -3.05 13.93
CA LEU A 130 2.55 -2.08 12.92
C LEU A 130 3.44 -0.96 13.50
N GLY A 131 3.36 -0.72 14.82
CA GLY A 131 4.20 0.22 15.55
C GLY A 131 5.61 -0.30 15.89
N GLU A 132 5.87 -1.60 15.77
CA GLU A 132 7.20 -2.17 16.01
C GLU A 132 8.12 -1.95 14.79
N LYS A 133 9.43 -1.93 15.03
CA LYS A 133 10.43 -1.91 13.95
C LYS A 133 10.50 -3.31 13.33
N LYS A 134 10.08 -3.42 12.07
CA LYS A 134 10.06 -4.66 11.30
C LYS A 134 11.20 -4.72 10.30
N ASN A 135 11.62 -5.91 9.93
CA ASN A 135 12.51 -6.11 8.79
C ASN A 135 11.71 -6.13 7.47
N GLU A 136 12.43 -6.15 6.37
CA GLU A 136 11.90 -6.17 5.01
C GLU A 136 10.90 -7.30 4.76
N LYS A 137 11.28 -8.52 5.13
CA LYS A 137 10.47 -9.71 4.97
C LYS A 137 9.18 -9.64 5.78
N GLU A 138 9.26 -9.18 7.03
CA GLU A 138 8.12 -8.99 7.91
C GLU A 138 7.14 -7.95 7.35
N ILE A 139 7.61 -6.90 6.69
CA ILE A 139 6.74 -5.91 6.04
C ILE A 139 5.96 -6.55 4.88
N LEU A 140 6.61 -7.37 4.06
CA LEU A 140 5.92 -8.11 2.99
C LEU A 140 4.95 -9.15 3.54
N GLU A 141 5.31 -9.82 4.64
CA GLU A 141 4.40 -10.76 5.32
C GLU A 141 3.17 -10.02 5.84
N ILE A 142 3.34 -8.84 6.44
CA ILE A 142 2.22 -7.98 6.84
C ILE A 142 1.37 -7.58 5.63
N ALA A 143 1.98 -7.15 4.52
CA ALA A 143 1.26 -6.81 3.30
C ALA A 143 0.47 -8.02 2.77
N GLY A 144 1.08 -9.20 2.74
CA GLY A 144 0.44 -10.45 2.33
C GLY A 144 -0.72 -10.87 3.23
N LEU A 145 -0.57 -10.72 4.56
CA LEU A 145 -1.63 -10.94 5.53
C LEU A 145 -2.79 -9.97 5.32
N LEU A 146 -2.52 -8.70 5.04
CA LEU A 146 -3.53 -7.69 4.71
C LEU A 146 -4.30 -8.08 3.44
N ILE A 147 -3.59 -8.47 2.37
CA ILE A 147 -4.22 -8.95 1.13
C ILE A 147 -5.14 -10.13 1.41
N GLY A 148 -4.62 -11.16 2.09
CA GLY A 148 -5.38 -12.37 2.42
C GLY A 148 -6.59 -12.08 3.32
N TRP A 149 -6.45 -11.15 4.26
CA TRP A 149 -7.54 -10.73 5.13
C TRP A 149 -8.66 -10.01 4.37
N TYR A 150 -8.31 -9.10 3.45
CA TYR A 150 -9.29 -8.40 2.64
C TYR A 150 -9.86 -9.27 1.50
N ALA A 151 -9.19 -10.37 1.15
CA ALA A 151 -9.72 -11.42 0.28
C ALA A 151 -10.51 -12.45 1.09
N VAL A 152 -11.82 -12.25 1.29
CA VAL A 152 -12.68 -13.14 2.10
C VAL A 152 -12.53 -14.62 1.74
N LYS A 153 -12.32 -14.95 0.46
CA LYS A 153 -12.13 -16.33 -0.05
C LYS A 153 -10.80 -16.99 0.32
N ALA A 154 -9.82 -16.20 0.77
CA ALA A 154 -8.48 -16.64 1.18
C ALA A 154 -8.39 -16.95 2.68
N ARG A 155 -9.33 -16.46 3.51
CA ARG A 155 -9.32 -16.69 4.96
C ARG A 155 -9.44 -18.18 5.29
N GLY A 156 -8.58 -18.66 6.17
CA GLY A 156 -8.47 -20.07 6.55
C GLY A 156 -7.79 -20.95 5.50
N LYS A 157 -7.03 -20.37 4.56
CA LYS A 157 -6.31 -21.10 3.51
C LYS A 157 -4.85 -20.67 3.43
N LYS A 158 -4.02 -21.59 2.94
CA LYS A 158 -2.68 -21.26 2.46
C LYS A 158 -2.79 -20.62 1.09
N VAL A 159 -2.16 -19.46 0.93
CA VAL A 159 -2.14 -18.71 -0.33
C VAL A 159 -0.71 -18.43 -0.77
N SER A 160 -0.53 -18.39 -2.09
CA SER A 160 0.70 -17.92 -2.71
C SER A 160 0.48 -16.48 -3.19
N LEU A 161 1.44 -15.62 -2.90
CA LEU A 161 1.51 -14.25 -3.40
C LEU A 161 2.55 -14.18 -4.52
N ASP A 162 2.17 -13.52 -5.61
CA ASP A 162 3.08 -13.15 -6.69
C ASP A 162 3.50 -11.68 -6.51
N PHE A 163 4.76 -11.41 -6.85
CA PHE A 163 5.35 -10.09 -6.79
C PHE A 163 5.59 -9.57 -8.20
N ARG A 164 5.21 -8.31 -8.44
CA ARG A 164 5.51 -7.60 -9.68
C ARG A 164 6.30 -6.35 -9.32
N LEU A 165 7.48 -6.22 -9.92
CA LEU A 165 8.29 -5.02 -9.85
C LEU A 165 7.95 -4.18 -11.08
N PRO A 166 7.45 -2.94 -10.92
CA PRO A 166 7.22 -2.06 -12.06
C PRO A 166 8.55 -1.85 -12.79
N ILE A 167 8.53 -2.07 -14.11
CA ILE A 167 9.65 -1.77 -15.01
C ILE A 167 9.26 -0.48 -15.72
N ASP A 168 10.17 0.50 -15.82
CA ASP A 168 9.92 1.68 -16.66
C ASP A 168 9.67 1.21 -18.09
N ASN A 169 8.55 1.66 -18.68
CA ASN A 169 8.27 1.56 -20.11
C ASN A 169 9.01 2.66 -20.86
#